data_AF-A0A2V3JMK2-F1
#
_entry.id   AF-A0A2V3JMK2-F1
#
_cell.length_a   1.000
_cell.length_b   1.000
_cell.length_c   1.000
_cell.angle_alpha   90.00
_cell.angle_beta   90.00
_cell.angle_gamma   90.00
#
_symmetry.space_group_name_H-M   'P 1'
#
loop_
_entity.id
_entity.type
_entity.pdbx_description
1 polymer ?
#
loop_
_entity_poly.entity_id
_entity_poly.type
_entity_poly.pdbx_seq_one_letter_code
_entity_poly.pdbx_strand_id
1 'polypeptide(L)'
;MELCEQAAKYKDEAAKARNEDVAIKLLDKAISLWLQSAEQDITEVQRAACIGNARNSEANRCTMIASKLVDAAIASSGSKQAGYLKEAADQMLTAVSSRTEAAEIVKEQGYQAPYYNRLGIAYTDQAFHHYYLAWASYAVGDTKSALSGYKEALSILKTALKHINKSLQIESNRDRRKSRKDCLDYMKLCRAGIREAKAKRRSVR
;
A
#
# COMPACT_ATOMS: atom_id res chain seq x y z
N MET A 1 20.43 21.20 3.14
CA MET A 1 19.04 21.48 3.57
C MET A 1 18.07 21.55 2.38
N GLU A 2 18.50 22.04 1.20
CA GLU A 2 17.67 22.17 0.00
C GLU A 2 17.11 20.85 -0.58
N LEU A 3 17.89 19.76 -0.60
CA LEU A 3 17.43 18.48 -1.18
C LEU A 3 16.25 17.89 -0.40
N CYS A 4 16.34 17.87 0.93
CA CYS A 4 15.33 17.40 1.90
C CYS A 4 14.00 18.16 1.84
N GLU A 5 13.96 19.37 1.30
CA GLU A 5 12.71 20.11 1.13
C GLU A 5 12.14 19.87 -0.26
N GLN A 6 13.02 19.84 -1.27
CA GLN A 6 12.64 19.64 -2.66
C GLN A 6 11.94 18.30 -2.87
N ALA A 7 12.43 17.22 -2.27
CA ALA A 7 11.77 15.93 -2.46
C ALA A 7 10.47 15.76 -1.64
N ALA A 8 10.24 16.60 -0.64
CA ALA A 8 8.99 16.60 0.13
C ALA A 8 7.94 17.26 -0.73
N LYS A 9 8.33 18.35 -1.41
CA LYS A 9 7.53 18.97 -2.45
C LYS A 9 7.17 17.99 -3.57
N TYR A 10 8.13 17.24 -4.11
CA TYR A 10 7.82 16.22 -5.14
C TYR A 10 6.88 15.13 -4.64
N LYS A 11 7.06 14.65 -3.40
CA LYS A 11 6.14 13.68 -2.78
C LYS A 11 4.73 14.25 -2.63
N ASP A 12 4.60 15.50 -2.19
CA ASP A 12 3.31 16.16 -2.02
C ASP A 12 2.62 16.45 -3.36
N GLU A 13 3.39 16.80 -4.39
CA GLU A 13 2.92 16.93 -5.77
C GLU A 13 2.45 15.58 -6.32
N ALA A 14 3.19 14.49 -6.06
CA ALA A 14 2.79 13.15 -6.46
C ALA A 14 1.45 12.75 -5.83
N ALA A 15 1.22 13.09 -4.56
CA ALA A 15 -0.04 12.81 -3.87
C ALA A 15 -1.25 13.58 -4.44
N LYS A 16 -1.01 14.66 -5.19
CA LYS A 16 -2.04 15.50 -5.84
C LYS A 16 -2.16 15.21 -7.34
N ALA A 17 -1.24 14.44 -7.91
CA ALA A 17 -1.25 14.11 -9.32
C ALA A 17 -2.49 13.26 -9.65
N ARG A 18 -3.21 13.64 -10.70
CA ARG A 18 -4.38 12.89 -11.20
C ARG A 18 -4.01 11.74 -12.14
N ASN A 19 -2.75 11.67 -12.53
CA ASN A 19 -2.23 10.70 -13.48
C ASN A 19 -1.11 9.91 -12.80
N GLU A 20 -1.22 8.58 -12.83
CA GLU A 20 -0.33 7.66 -12.16
C GLU A 20 1.10 7.73 -12.70
N ASP A 21 1.29 7.93 -14.01
CA ASP A 21 2.63 8.09 -14.61
C ASP A 21 3.33 9.35 -14.11
N VAL A 22 2.59 10.44 -13.98
CA VAL A 22 3.10 11.68 -13.38
C VAL A 22 3.44 11.45 -11.91
N ALA A 23 2.57 10.79 -11.15
CA ALA A 23 2.82 10.47 -9.75
C ALA A 23 4.07 9.60 -9.56
N ILE A 24 4.25 8.56 -10.38
CA ILE A 24 5.41 7.66 -10.35
C ILE A 24 6.70 8.45 -10.62
N LYS A 25 6.74 9.28 -11.67
CA LYS A 25 7.93 10.09 -11.98
C LYS A 25 8.29 11.08 -10.86
N LEU A 26 7.29 11.68 -10.23
CA LEU A 26 7.50 12.57 -9.09
C LEU A 26 8.04 11.80 -7.87
N LEU A 27 7.53 10.59 -7.62
CA LEU A 27 8.05 9.72 -6.56
C LEU A 27 9.47 9.24 -6.85
N ASP A 28 9.81 8.91 -8.09
CA ASP A 28 11.18 8.55 -8.49
C ASP A 28 12.16 9.70 -8.17
N LYS A 29 11.79 10.94 -8.51
CA LYS A 29 12.57 12.13 -8.13
C LYS A 29 12.67 12.29 -6.62
N ALA A 30 11.55 12.09 -5.91
CA ALA A 30 11.51 12.21 -4.46
C ALA A 30 12.47 11.22 -3.77
N ILE A 31 12.43 9.96 -4.21
CA ILE A 31 13.29 8.87 -3.72
C ILE A 31 14.76 9.21 -3.97
N SER A 32 15.11 9.61 -5.20
CA SER A 32 16.49 9.92 -5.57
C SER A 32 17.09 11.03 -4.70
N LEU A 33 16.36 12.11 -4.47
CA LEU A 33 16.83 13.23 -3.66
C LEU A 33 16.94 12.88 -2.17
N TRP A 34 16.06 12.02 -1.63
CA TRP A 34 16.21 11.52 -0.26
C TRP A 34 17.46 10.68 -0.09
N LEU A 35 17.75 9.80 -1.04
CA LEU A 35 18.94 8.96 -1.00
C LEU A 35 20.21 9.81 -1.15
N GLN A 36 20.23 10.78 -2.09
CA GLN A 36 21.33 11.73 -2.21
C GLN A 36 21.54 12.53 -0.93
N SER A 37 20.46 12.98 -0.28
CA SER A 37 20.59 13.68 1.00
C SER A 37 21.14 12.78 2.11
N ALA A 38 20.84 11.48 2.08
CA ALA A 38 21.35 10.51 3.06
C ALA A 38 22.87 10.28 2.95
N GLU A 39 23.43 10.49 1.76
CA GLU A 39 24.86 10.37 1.45
C GLU A 39 25.69 11.62 1.80
N GLN A 40 25.03 12.75 2.12
CA GLN A 40 25.71 13.98 2.53
C GLN A 40 26.28 13.87 3.96
N ASP A 41 27.14 14.84 4.31
CA ASP A 41 27.62 15.01 5.68
C ASP A 41 26.50 15.58 6.57
N ILE A 42 25.64 14.66 7.04
CA ILE A 42 24.49 14.94 7.91
C ILE A 42 24.53 14.01 9.12
N THR A 43 23.78 14.36 10.16
CA THR A 43 23.70 13.54 11.36
C THR A 43 23.04 12.19 11.06
N GLU A 44 23.36 11.16 11.86
CA GLU A 44 22.77 9.82 11.73
C GLU A 44 21.24 9.85 11.81
N VAL A 45 20.68 10.69 12.69
CA VAL A 45 19.24 10.90 12.83
C VAL A 45 18.62 11.45 11.53
N GLN A 46 19.27 12.44 10.92
CA GLN A 46 18.82 13.01 9.63
C GLN A 46 18.95 11.99 8.51
N ARG A 47 20.04 11.20 8.48
CA ARG A 47 20.24 10.14 7.50
C ARG A 47 19.13 9.09 7.59
N ALA A 48 18.83 8.60 8.80
CA ALA A 48 17.75 7.67 9.04
C ALA A 48 16.40 8.24 8.58
N ALA A 49 16.11 9.52 8.87
CA ALA A 49 14.89 10.18 8.41
C ALA A 49 14.79 10.23 6.87
N CYS A 50 15.88 10.53 6.18
CA CYS A 50 15.94 10.52 4.71
C CYS A 50 15.63 9.12 4.15
N ILE A 51 16.30 8.09 4.68
CA ILE A 51 16.09 6.70 4.28
C ILE A 51 14.63 6.28 4.53
N GLY A 52 14.09 6.58 5.71
CA GLY A 52 12.70 6.25 6.05
C GLY A 52 11.68 6.94 5.14
N ASN A 53 11.95 8.18 4.73
CA ASN A 53 11.11 8.87 3.77
C ASN A 53 11.28 8.32 2.35
N ALA A 54 12.47 7.85 1.96
CA ALA A 54 12.71 7.20 0.67
C ALA A 54 11.91 5.90 0.59
N ARG A 55 12.02 5.05 1.61
CA ARG A 55 11.26 3.80 1.73
C ARG A 55 9.75 4.01 1.71
N ASN A 56 9.25 5.02 2.42
CA ASN A 56 7.82 5.34 2.35
C ASN A 56 7.40 5.82 0.94
N SER A 57 8.26 6.52 0.22
CA SER A 57 7.99 6.99 -1.14
C SER A 57 8.07 5.85 -2.16
N GLU A 58 8.99 4.91 -1.97
CA GLU A 58 9.09 3.66 -2.73
C GLU A 58 7.81 2.82 -2.58
N ALA A 59 7.31 2.67 -1.36
CA ALA A 59 6.05 1.98 -1.12
C ALA A 59 4.87 2.67 -1.83
N ASN A 60 4.81 4.01 -1.80
CA ASN A 60 3.80 4.77 -2.54
C ASN A 60 3.93 4.57 -4.06
N ARG A 61 5.16 4.52 -4.58
CA ARG A 61 5.42 4.29 -6.01
C ARG A 61 4.91 2.91 -6.44
N CYS A 62 5.20 1.87 -5.67
CA CYS A 62 4.66 0.54 -5.90
C CYS A 62 3.12 0.53 -5.88
N THR A 63 2.48 1.30 -4.98
CA THR A 63 1.00 1.41 -4.98
C THR A 63 0.45 2.06 -6.25
N MET A 64 1.13 3.05 -6.83
CA MET A 64 0.71 3.66 -8.11
C MET A 64 0.87 2.67 -9.27
N ILE A 65 1.97 1.91 -9.31
CA ILE A 65 2.19 0.88 -10.34
C ILE A 65 1.10 -0.19 -10.25
N ALA A 66 0.80 -0.68 -9.05
CA ALA A 66 -0.29 -1.63 -8.83
C ALA A 66 -1.64 -1.08 -9.29
N SER A 67 -1.93 0.19 -9.03
CA SER A 67 -3.17 0.84 -9.49
C SER A 67 -3.29 0.78 -11.03
N LYS A 68 -2.22 1.10 -11.76
CA LYS A 68 -2.20 1.00 -13.23
C LYS A 68 -2.46 -0.42 -13.72
N LEU A 69 -1.84 -1.41 -13.05
CA LEU A 69 -2.04 -2.82 -13.38
C LEU A 69 -3.48 -3.25 -13.11
N VAL A 70 -4.10 -2.75 -12.05
CA VAL A 70 -5.51 -2.98 -11.75
C VAL A 70 -6.41 -2.36 -12.82
N ASP A 71 -6.13 -1.16 -13.31
CA ASP A 71 -6.90 -0.57 -14.41
C ASP A 71 -6.80 -1.39 -15.70
N ALA A 72 -5.60 -1.87 -16.02
CA ALA A 72 -5.39 -2.80 -17.14
C ALA A 72 -6.11 -4.14 -16.94
N ALA A 73 -6.18 -4.62 -15.69
CA ALA A 73 -6.92 -5.82 -15.32
C ALA A 73 -8.44 -5.64 -15.46
N ILE A 74 -8.98 -4.48 -15.11
CA ILE A 74 -10.41 -4.13 -15.28
C ILE A 74 -10.78 -4.08 -16.76
N ALA A 75 -9.88 -3.56 -17.60
CA ALA A 75 -10.04 -3.54 -19.06
C ALA A 75 -9.80 -4.91 -19.75
N SER A 76 -9.54 -5.96 -18.97
CA SER A 76 -9.21 -7.31 -19.46
C SER A 76 -10.12 -8.37 -18.83
N SER A 77 -10.02 -9.61 -19.29
CA SER A 77 -10.74 -10.76 -18.72
C SER A 77 -9.91 -12.03 -18.69
N GLY A 78 -10.34 -13.02 -17.91
CA GLY A 78 -9.76 -14.37 -17.90
C GLY A 78 -8.28 -14.37 -17.49
N SER A 79 -7.46 -15.12 -18.23
CA SER A 79 -6.03 -15.26 -17.95
C SER A 79 -5.26 -13.94 -18.04
N LYS A 80 -5.60 -13.05 -18.97
CA LYS A 80 -4.95 -11.74 -19.12
C LYS A 80 -5.22 -10.85 -17.91
N GLN A 81 -6.48 -10.78 -17.46
CA GLN A 81 -6.84 -10.09 -16.22
C GLN A 81 -6.08 -10.66 -15.02
N ALA A 82 -6.02 -11.99 -14.91
CA ALA A 82 -5.30 -12.65 -13.82
C ALA A 82 -3.78 -12.36 -13.84
N GLY A 83 -3.17 -12.21 -15.02
CA GLY A 83 -1.77 -11.81 -15.17
C GLY A 83 -1.49 -10.45 -14.53
N TYR A 84 -2.21 -9.42 -14.96
CA TYR A 84 -2.06 -8.06 -14.39
C TYR A 84 -2.31 -8.00 -12.88
N LEU A 85 -3.29 -8.76 -12.37
CA LEU A 85 -3.58 -8.81 -10.93
C LEU A 85 -2.46 -9.47 -10.12
N LYS A 86 -1.78 -10.49 -10.68
CA LYS A 86 -0.61 -11.09 -10.03
C LYS A 86 0.55 -10.11 -9.96
N GLU A 87 0.84 -9.41 -11.06
CA GLU A 87 1.86 -8.36 -11.07
C GLU A 87 1.52 -7.24 -10.08
N ALA A 88 0.24 -6.84 -9.98
CA ALA A 88 -0.20 -5.86 -8.99
C ALA A 88 0.00 -6.37 -7.55
N ALA A 89 -0.25 -7.66 -7.31
CA ALA A 89 -0.01 -8.30 -6.02
C ALA A 89 1.48 -8.32 -5.64
N ASP A 90 2.37 -8.51 -6.61
CA ASP A 90 3.83 -8.47 -6.39
C ASP A 90 4.28 -7.05 -6.03
N GLN A 91 3.75 -6.02 -6.70
CA GLN A 91 4.00 -4.62 -6.32
C GLN A 91 3.53 -4.32 -4.90
N MET A 92 2.38 -4.86 -4.47
CA MET A 92 1.91 -4.72 -3.09
C MET A 92 2.88 -5.35 -2.10
N LEU A 93 3.43 -6.53 -2.42
CA LEU A 93 4.39 -7.19 -1.56
C LEU A 93 5.69 -6.37 -1.42
N THR A 94 6.18 -5.76 -2.50
CA THR A 94 7.29 -4.80 -2.43
C THR A 94 6.94 -3.59 -1.55
N ALA A 95 5.73 -3.04 -1.68
CA ALA A 95 5.26 -1.93 -0.87
C ALA A 95 5.24 -2.27 0.64
N VAL A 96 4.86 -3.50 1.00
CA VAL A 96 4.88 -3.98 2.40
C VAL A 96 6.28 -3.89 2.98
N SER A 97 7.29 -4.41 2.28
CA SER A 97 8.67 -4.41 2.75
C SER A 97 9.18 -2.99 2.99
N SER A 98 9.08 -2.11 1.98
CA SER A 98 9.54 -0.73 2.10
C SER A 98 8.77 0.03 3.19
N ARG A 99 7.45 -0.18 3.33
CA ARG A 99 6.66 0.53 4.34
C ARG A 99 6.91 0.04 5.77
N THR A 100 7.26 -1.24 5.93
CA THR A 100 7.67 -1.81 7.22
C THR A 100 9.03 -1.29 7.65
N GLU A 101 10.01 -1.24 6.74
CA GLU A 101 11.32 -0.59 7.01
C GLU A 101 11.14 0.88 7.41
N ALA A 102 10.30 1.62 6.68
CA ALA A 102 9.96 2.99 7.03
C ALA A 102 9.27 3.11 8.39
N ALA A 103 8.52 2.09 8.84
CA ALA A 103 7.88 2.08 10.14
C ALA A 103 8.90 1.90 11.27
N GLU A 104 9.83 0.95 11.15
CA GLU A 104 10.85 0.72 12.18
C GLU A 104 11.77 1.95 12.36
N ILE A 105 12.13 2.64 11.28
CA ILE A 105 12.92 3.89 11.37
C ILE A 105 12.21 4.96 12.22
N VAL A 106 10.89 5.17 12.05
CA VAL A 106 10.18 6.18 12.86
C VAL A 106 9.98 5.72 14.30
N LYS A 107 9.94 4.42 14.55
CA LYS A 107 9.89 3.86 15.90
C LYS A 107 11.22 4.08 16.63
N GLU A 108 12.35 3.85 15.98
CA GLU A 108 13.69 4.12 16.51
C GLU A 108 13.88 5.61 16.86
N GLN A 109 13.26 6.50 16.09
CA GLN A 109 13.23 7.94 16.36
C GLN A 109 12.22 8.36 17.46
N GLY A 110 11.50 7.40 18.07
CA GLY A 110 10.54 7.66 19.15
C GLY A 110 9.14 8.10 18.70
N TYR A 111 8.86 8.15 17.40
CA TYR A 111 7.58 8.60 16.86
C TYR A 111 6.52 7.48 16.83
N GLN A 112 5.88 7.24 17.97
CA GLN A 112 4.90 6.15 18.12
C GLN A 112 3.65 6.27 17.23
N ALA A 113 3.04 7.46 17.11
CA ALA A 113 1.86 7.62 16.27
C ALA A 113 2.16 7.38 14.78
N PRO A 114 3.22 7.98 14.19
CA PRO A 114 3.68 7.63 12.84
C PRO A 114 4.01 6.15 12.66
N TYR A 115 4.66 5.51 13.64
CA TYR A 115 4.96 4.07 13.59
C TYR A 115 3.71 3.22 13.38
N TYR A 116 2.73 3.36 14.28
CA TYR A 116 1.50 2.57 14.19
C TYR A 116 0.69 2.89 12.92
N ASN A 117 0.75 4.12 12.41
CA ASN A 117 0.09 4.45 11.15
C ASN A 117 0.76 3.73 9.97
N ARG A 118 2.09 3.80 9.88
CA ARG A 118 2.86 3.14 8.80
C ARG A 118 2.67 1.62 8.83
N LEU A 119 2.70 1.02 10.02
CA LEU A 119 2.44 -0.41 10.19
C LEU A 119 1.01 -0.78 9.77
N GLY A 120 0.01 0.04 10.14
CA GLY A 120 -1.36 -0.15 9.69
C GLY A 120 -1.54 -0.06 8.17
N ILE A 121 -0.83 0.85 7.51
CA ILE A 121 -0.82 0.94 6.05
C ILE A 121 -0.08 -0.27 5.45
N ALA A 122 1.06 -0.69 5.99
CA ALA A 122 1.79 -1.88 5.53
C ALA A 122 0.91 -3.16 5.55
N TYR A 123 0.15 -3.36 6.63
CA TYR A 123 -0.84 -4.45 6.66
C TYR A 123 -1.98 -4.24 5.64
N THR A 124 -2.34 -3.01 5.31
CA THR A 124 -3.31 -2.73 4.24
C THR A 124 -2.75 -3.15 2.88
N ASP A 125 -1.48 -2.87 2.58
CA ASP A 125 -0.85 -3.34 1.33
C ASP A 125 -0.74 -4.87 1.30
N GLN A 126 -0.40 -5.49 2.43
CA GLN A 126 -0.37 -6.95 2.55
C GLN A 126 -1.75 -7.55 2.29
N ALA A 127 -2.81 -6.92 2.78
CA ALA A 127 -4.17 -7.34 2.47
C ALA A 127 -4.48 -7.19 0.97
N PHE A 128 -3.99 -6.13 0.31
CA PHE A 128 -4.15 -5.96 -1.13
C PHE A 128 -3.41 -7.01 -1.95
N HIS A 129 -2.22 -7.43 -1.53
CA HIS A 129 -1.52 -8.57 -2.14
C HIS A 129 -2.44 -9.80 -2.19
N HIS A 130 -3.02 -10.20 -1.05
CA HIS A 130 -3.95 -11.33 -1.02
C HIS A 130 -5.26 -11.08 -1.78
N TYR A 131 -5.77 -9.84 -1.75
CA TYR A 131 -6.98 -9.46 -2.48
C TYR A 131 -6.79 -9.57 -4.00
N TYR A 132 -5.67 -9.09 -4.53
CA TYR A 132 -5.39 -9.17 -5.96
C TYR A 132 -5.13 -10.60 -6.41
N LEU A 133 -4.43 -11.43 -5.63
CA LEU A 133 -4.32 -12.86 -5.91
C LEU A 133 -5.70 -13.56 -5.89
N ALA A 134 -6.56 -13.20 -4.93
CA ALA A 134 -7.92 -13.74 -4.87
C ALA A 134 -8.73 -13.37 -6.12
N TRP A 135 -8.62 -12.12 -6.57
CA TRP A 135 -9.27 -11.66 -7.78
C TRP A 135 -8.69 -12.34 -9.03
N ALA A 136 -7.38 -12.55 -9.09
CA ALA A 136 -6.73 -13.29 -10.17
C ALA A 136 -7.26 -14.73 -10.27
N SER A 137 -7.37 -15.44 -9.14
CA SER A 137 -8.00 -16.77 -9.07
C SER A 137 -9.46 -16.73 -9.53
N TYR A 138 -10.21 -15.72 -9.10
CA TYR A 138 -11.61 -15.57 -9.50
C TYR A 138 -11.77 -15.37 -11.01
N ALA A 139 -10.88 -14.56 -11.63
CA ALA A 139 -10.88 -14.28 -13.06
C ALA A 139 -10.69 -15.54 -13.92
N VAL A 140 -9.96 -16.55 -13.42
CA VAL A 140 -9.76 -17.85 -14.10
C VAL A 140 -10.72 -18.94 -13.62
N GLY A 141 -11.73 -18.58 -12.82
CA GLY A 141 -12.76 -19.52 -12.36
C GLY A 141 -12.38 -20.35 -11.13
N ASP A 142 -11.21 -20.15 -10.53
CA ASP A 142 -10.84 -20.79 -9.26
C ASP A 142 -11.49 -20.07 -8.07
N THR A 143 -12.78 -20.35 -7.89
CA THR A 143 -13.59 -19.79 -6.82
C THR A 143 -13.16 -20.25 -5.41
N LYS A 144 -12.45 -21.38 -5.29
CA LYS A 144 -11.98 -21.89 -3.99
C LYS A 144 -10.82 -21.05 -3.49
N SER A 145 -9.80 -20.85 -4.33
CA SER A 145 -8.64 -20.01 -3.99
C SER A 145 -9.05 -18.55 -3.82
N ALA A 146 -9.93 -18.03 -4.69
CA ALA A 146 -10.50 -16.69 -4.54
C ALA A 146 -11.17 -16.48 -3.18
N LEU A 147 -12.05 -17.40 -2.76
CA LEU A 147 -12.72 -17.30 -1.47
C LEU A 147 -11.73 -17.33 -0.29
N SER A 148 -10.69 -18.15 -0.38
CA SER A 148 -9.64 -18.20 0.65
C SER A 148 -8.88 -16.89 0.73
N GLY A 149 -8.43 -16.36 -0.41
CA GLY A 149 -7.66 -15.11 -0.47
C GLY A 149 -8.45 -13.90 0.01
N TYR A 150 -9.73 -13.75 -0.35
CA TYR A 150 -10.55 -12.65 0.15
C TYR A 150 -10.80 -12.71 1.67
N LYS A 151 -10.89 -13.93 2.25
CA LYS A 151 -10.98 -14.09 3.71
C LYS A 151 -9.67 -13.71 4.40
N GLU A 152 -8.54 -14.11 3.82
CA GLU A 152 -7.22 -13.77 4.33
C GLU A 152 -7.01 -12.25 4.32
N ALA A 153 -7.27 -11.60 3.18
CA ALA A 153 -7.22 -10.14 3.06
C ALA A 153 -8.11 -9.44 4.11
N LEU A 154 -9.34 -9.93 4.32
CA LEU A 154 -10.24 -9.38 5.36
C LEU A 154 -9.69 -9.58 6.78
N SER A 155 -9.03 -10.70 7.05
CA SER A 155 -8.39 -10.97 8.34
C SER A 155 -7.27 -9.96 8.61
N ILE A 156 -6.39 -9.78 7.63
CA ILE A 156 -5.25 -8.86 7.69
C ILE A 156 -5.74 -7.41 7.85
N LEU A 157 -6.80 -7.00 7.15
CA LEU A 157 -7.38 -5.65 7.31
C LEU A 157 -7.90 -5.39 8.73
N LYS A 158 -8.33 -6.41 9.48
CA LYS A 158 -8.69 -6.22 10.89
C LYS A 158 -7.46 -5.90 11.73
N THR A 159 -6.31 -6.49 11.42
CA THR A 159 -5.03 -6.18 12.06
C THR A 159 -4.55 -4.79 11.68
N ALA A 160 -4.63 -4.42 10.38
CA ALA A 160 -4.37 -3.07 9.91
C ALA A 160 -5.19 -2.02 10.70
N LEU A 161 -6.50 -2.26 10.83
CA LEU A 161 -7.40 -1.35 11.54
C LEU A 161 -7.03 -1.18 13.01
N LYS A 162 -6.55 -2.23 13.69
CA LYS A 162 -6.07 -2.12 15.08
C LYS A 162 -4.88 -1.16 15.19
N HIS A 163 -3.89 -1.29 14.30
CA HIS A 163 -2.73 -0.40 14.28
C HIS A 163 -3.11 1.05 13.94
N ILE A 164 -3.98 1.26 12.95
CA ILE A 164 -4.46 2.60 12.59
C ILE A 164 -5.23 3.24 13.76
N ASN A 165 -6.10 2.47 14.44
CA ASN A 165 -6.83 2.98 15.60
C ASN A 165 -5.87 3.31 16.76
N LYS A 166 -4.82 2.50 16.98
CA LYS A 166 -3.78 2.80 17.98
C LYS A 166 -3.05 4.10 17.65
N SER A 167 -2.71 4.33 16.39
CA SER A 167 -2.12 5.58 15.92
C SER A 167 -3.03 6.79 16.22
N LEU A 168 -4.33 6.67 15.91
CA LEU A 168 -5.32 7.72 16.16
C LEU A 168 -5.54 8.02 17.66
N GLN A 169 -5.41 7.01 18.53
CA GLN A 169 -5.49 7.19 19.98
C GLN A 169 -4.30 7.98 20.52
N ILE A 170 -3.11 7.77 19.95
CA ILE A 170 -1.90 8.50 20.36
C ILE A 170 -1.98 9.94 19.83
N GLU A 171 -2.33 10.12 18.56
CA GLU A 171 -2.39 11.43 17.94
C GLU A 171 -3.42 11.45 16.80
N SER A 172 -4.49 12.22 16.97
CA SER A 172 -5.53 12.34 15.93
C SER A 172 -5.12 13.35 14.86
N ASN A 173 -5.06 12.93 13.60
CA ASN A 173 -4.90 13.84 12.47
C ASN A 173 -5.76 13.42 11.27
N ARG A 174 -5.85 14.30 10.26
CA ARG A 174 -6.64 14.07 9.05
C ARG A 174 -6.18 12.84 8.27
N ASP A 175 -4.87 12.64 8.15
CA ASP A 175 -4.30 11.56 7.34
C ASP A 175 -4.57 10.19 7.94
N ARG A 176 -4.40 10.02 9.25
CA ARG A 176 -4.72 8.78 9.97
C ARG A 176 -6.22 8.47 9.92
N ARG A 177 -7.09 9.50 9.97
CA ARG A 177 -8.54 9.32 9.77
C ARG A 177 -8.86 8.86 8.36
N LYS A 178 -8.14 9.38 7.36
CA LYS A 178 -8.23 8.91 5.97
C LYS A 178 -7.78 7.45 5.87
N SER A 179 -6.61 7.08 6.41
CA SER A 179 -6.15 5.67 6.44
C SER A 179 -7.17 4.73 7.09
N ARG A 180 -7.82 5.15 8.19
CA ARG A 180 -8.90 4.38 8.83
C ARG A 180 -10.10 4.19 7.89
N LYS A 181 -10.52 5.27 7.22
CA LYS A 181 -11.63 5.22 6.25
C LYS A 181 -11.30 4.26 5.11
N ASP A 182 -10.13 4.42 4.50
CA ASP A 182 -9.67 3.60 3.37
C ASP A 182 -9.63 2.12 3.78
N CYS A 183 -9.05 1.80 4.94
CA CYS A 183 -9.05 0.44 5.49
C CYS A 183 -10.47 -0.15 5.65
N LEU A 184 -11.42 0.63 6.17
CA LEU A 184 -12.81 0.19 6.34
C LEU A 184 -13.50 -0.04 4.99
N ASP A 185 -13.23 0.81 4.00
CA ASP A 185 -13.77 0.66 2.64
C ASP A 185 -13.20 -0.60 1.96
N TYR A 186 -11.91 -0.89 2.13
CA TYR A 186 -11.32 -2.14 1.62
C TYR A 186 -11.86 -3.39 2.31
N MET A 187 -12.21 -3.30 3.60
CA MET A 187 -12.91 -4.41 4.27
C MET A 187 -14.29 -4.66 3.63
N LYS A 188 -14.97 -3.63 3.11
CA LYS A 188 -16.23 -3.82 2.37
C LYS A 188 -15.99 -4.51 1.04
N LEU A 189 -14.93 -4.16 0.31
CA LEU A 189 -14.53 -4.83 -0.93
C LEU A 189 -14.25 -6.32 -0.71
N CYS A 190 -13.48 -6.67 0.33
CA CYS A 190 -13.21 -8.08 0.66
C CYS A 190 -14.50 -8.84 0.98
N ARG A 191 -15.43 -8.24 1.73
CA ARG A 191 -16.73 -8.85 2.02
C ARG A 191 -17.57 -9.05 0.76
N ALA A 192 -17.52 -8.13 -0.20
CA ALA A 192 -18.17 -8.28 -1.50
C ALA A 192 -17.59 -9.47 -2.27
N GLY A 193 -16.26 -9.53 -2.42
CA GLY A 193 -15.57 -10.66 -3.08
C GLY A 193 -15.88 -12.01 -2.44
N ILE A 194 -15.95 -12.08 -1.10
CA ILE A 194 -16.38 -13.30 -0.38
C ILE A 194 -17.80 -13.72 -0.77
N ARG A 195 -18.73 -12.78 -0.87
CA ARG A 195 -20.14 -13.07 -1.23
C ARG A 195 -20.23 -13.57 -2.67
N GLU A 196 -19.55 -12.91 -3.59
CA GLU A 196 -19.52 -13.29 -5.01
C GLU A 196 -18.91 -14.67 -5.22
N ALA A 197 -17.75 -14.95 -4.64
CA ALA A 197 -17.10 -16.25 -4.73
C ALA A 197 -17.97 -17.38 -4.15
N LYS A 198 -18.69 -17.13 -3.04
CA LYS A 198 -19.66 -18.08 -2.47
C LYS A 198 -20.86 -18.32 -3.39
N ALA A 199 -21.42 -17.26 -3.97
CA ALA A 199 -22.57 -17.36 -4.86
C ALA A 199 -22.22 -18.19 -6.10
N LYS A 200 -21.09 -17.88 -6.75
CA LYS A 200 -20.64 -18.59 -7.95
C LYS A 200 -20.31 -20.06 -7.69
N ARG A 201 -19.82 -20.40 -6.50
CA ARG A 201 -19.60 -21.80 -6.10
C ARG A 201 -20.91 -22.57 -5.87
N ARG A 202 -21.99 -21.89 -5.47
CA ARG A 202 -23.32 -22.51 -5.31
C ARG A 202 -24.01 -22.76 -6.64
N SER A 203 -23.78 -21.92 -7.65
CA SER A 203 -24.39 -22.06 -8.98
C SER A 203 -23.74 -23.12 -9.87
N VAL A 204 -22.57 -23.64 -9.50
CA VAL A 204 -21.83 -24.70 -10.23
C VAL A 204 -22.06 -26.08 -9.59
N ARG A 205 -22.84 -26.17 -8.51
CA ARG A 205 -23.31 -27.41 -7.88
C ARG A 205 -24.73 -27.70 -8.32
#